data_AF-A0A410Q4M3-F1
#
_entry.id   AF-A0A410Q4M3-F1
#
_cell.length_a   1.000
_cell.length_b   1.000
_cell.length_c   1.000
_cell.angle_alpha   90.00
_cell.angle_beta   90.00
_cell.angle_gamma   90.00
#
_symmetry.space_group_name_H-M   'P 1'
#
loop_
_entity.id
_entity.type
_entity.pdbx_description
1 polymer ?
#
loop_
_entity_poly.entity_id
_entity_poly.type
_entity_poly.pdbx_seq_one_letter_code
_entity_poly.pdbx_strand_id
1 'polypeptide(L)'
;MTNYAYSEEELRESFLKSFKEKNQQLICEVPVFSRSIDVVKYNNISHEVSAIEFKLSDWKRAIKQALRVGICFDYLEICIPKPKTDRAINTVVNSCTEQGIGLYFYNYENDFFEYVLRPKHIEDVWTVQKASVINYIKGVTI
;
A
#
# COMPACT_ATOMS: atom_id res chain seq x y z
N MET A 1 -17.25 12.56 12.20
CA MET A 1 -15.78 12.41 12.26
C MET A 1 -15.48 11.35 13.30
N THR A 2 -14.97 10.18 12.89
CA THR A 2 -14.40 9.22 13.82
C THR A 2 -13.01 9.75 14.19
N ASN A 3 -12.85 10.26 15.41
CA ASN A 3 -11.53 10.52 15.97
C ASN A 3 -10.90 9.16 16.28
N TYR A 4 -10.14 8.61 15.35
CA TYR A 4 -9.19 7.57 15.70
C TYR A 4 -8.14 8.23 16.61
N ALA A 5 -7.86 7.62 17.76
CA ALA A 5 -6.78 8.04 18.64
C ALA A 5 -5.38 7.75 18.06
N TYR A 6 -5.33 7.33 16.80
CA TYR A 6 -4.15 6.89 16.07
C TYR A 6 -3.88 7.83 14.91
N SER A 7 -2.61 8.03 14.61
CA SER A 7 -2.07 8.67 13.42
C SER A 7 -1.90 7.68 12.26
N GLU A 8 -1.75 8.20 11.04
CA GLU A 8 -1.40 7.37 9.87
C GLU A 8 -0.04 6.70 10.04
N GLU A 9 0.88 7.36 10.75
CA GLU A 9 2.20 6.82 11.10
C GLU A 9 2.10 5.62 12.03
N GLU A 10 1.29 5.70 13.10
CA GLU A 10 1.07 4.57 14.01
C GLU A 10 0.41 3.37 13.30
N LEU A 11 -0.55 3.63 12.41
CA LEU A 11 -1.15 2.58 11.58
C LEU A 11 -0.09 1.87 10.72
N ARG A 12 0.77 2.66 10.06
CA ARG A 12 1.88 2.13 9.26
C ARG A 12 2.84 1.32 10.11
N GLU A 13 3.25 1.82 11.27
CA GLU A 13 4.15 1.08 12.17
C GLU A 13 3.55 -0.25 12.64
N SER A 14 2.27 -0.28 13.00
CA SER A 14 1.58 -1.51 13.36
C SER A 14 1.57 -2.50 12.19
N PHE A 15 1.36 -2.02 10.96
CA PHE A 15 1.45 -2.85 9.76
C PHE A 15 2.84 -3.48 9.63
N LEU A 16 3.91 -2.66 9.72
CA LEU A 16 5.29 -3.14 9.61
C LEU A 16 5.62 -4.20 10.67
N LYS A 17 5.17 -4.00 11.92
CA LYS A 17 5.39 -4.94 13.04
C LYS A 17 4.62 -6.25 12.85
N SER A 18 3.43 -6.20 12.26
CA SER A 18 2.60 -7.37 12.00
C SER A 18 3.09 -8.20 10.81
N PHE A 19 3.80 -7.58 9.87
CA PHE A 19 4.16 -8.18 8.61
C PHE A 19 5.32 -9.16 8.74
N LYS A 20 5.08 -10.42 8.36
CA LYS A 20 6.06 -11.51 8.44
C LYS A 20 5.99 -12.42 7.22
N GLU A 21 6.43 -11.93 6.06
CA GLU A 21 6.58 -12.76 4.87
C GLU A 21 8.06 -13.03 4.55
N LYS A 22 8.38 -14.31 4.32
CA LYS A 22 9.72 -14.70 3.89
C LYS A 22 9.98 -14.11 2.49
N ASN A 23 11.18 -13.58 2.28
CA ASN A 23 11.63 -12.99 1.02
C ASN A 23 10.95 -11.66 0.63
N GLN A 24 10.21 -11.03 1.54
CA GLN A 24 9.72 -9.67 1.32
C GLN A 24 10.40 -8.69 2.26
N GLN A 25 10.73 -7.52 1.71
CA GLN A 25 11.22 -6.38 2.43
C GLN A 25 10.18 -5.26 2.40
N LEU A 26 9.96 -4.61 3.53
CA LEU A 26 9.18 -3.38 3.62
C LEU A 26 10.12 -2.19 3.74
N ILE A 27 9.93 -1.19 2.89
CA ILE A 27 10.73 0.03 2.87
C ILE A 27 9.77 1.21 3.00
N CYS A 28 10.03 2.07 3.98
CA CYS A 28 9.19 3.25 4.23
C CYS A 28 9.70 4.46 3.44
N GLU A 29 8.76 5.36 3.13
CA GLU A 29 9.05 6.70 2.61
C GLU A 29 9.93 6.68 1.37
N VAL A 30 9.57 5.81 0.42
CA VAL A 30 10.32 5.63 -0.82
C VAL A 30 10.04 6.80 -1.77
N PRO A 31 11.04 7.59 -2.16
CA PRO A 31 10.85 8.70 -3.07
C PRO A 31 10.51 8.21 -4.48
N VAL A 32 9.41 8.71 -5.03
CA VAL A 32 8.96 8.45 -6.40
C VAL A 32 8.47 9.75 -7.01
N PHE A 33 9.11 10.18 -8.11
CA PHE A 33 8.90 11.50 -8.72
C PHE A 33 9.04 12.62 -7.67
N SER A 34 8.00 13.45 -7.50
CA SER A 34 7.95 14.54 -6.53
C SER A 34 7.22 14.16 -5.24
N ARG A 35 7.18 12.86 -4.88
CA ARG A 35 6.40 12.33 -3.77
C ARG A 35 7.13 11.22 -3.03
N SER A 36 6.59 10.85 -1.88
CA SER A 36 7.03 9.73 -1.07
C SER A 36 5.89 8.72 -0.96
N ILE A 37 6.21 7.44 -1.14
CA ILE A 37 5.28 6.32 -0.93
C ILE A 37 5.42 5.86 0.52
N ASP A 38 4.30 5.71 1.22
CA ASP A 38 4.31 5.38 2.65
C ASP A 38 5.09 4.09 2.92
N VAL A 39 4.78 3.01 2.18
CA VAL A 39 5.50 1.73 2.21
C VAL A 39 5.61 1.12 0.82
N VAL A 40 6.79 0.60 0.48
CA VAL A 40 6.99 -0.30 -0.66
C VAL A 40 7.26 -1.72 -0.17
N LYS A 41 6.49 -2.68 -0.68
CA LYS A 41 6.76 -4.12 -0.59
C LYS A 41 7.67 -4.52 -1.74
N TYR A 42 8.81 -5.12 -1.45
CA TYR A 42 9.73 -5.64 -2.44
C TYR A 42 9.95 -7.12 -2.25
N ASN A 43 9.71 -7.90 -3.31
CA ASN A 43 9.98 -9.33 -3.33
C ASN A 43 11.42 -9.59 -3.79
N ASN A 44 12.24 -10.18 -2.92
CA ASN A 44 13.66 -10.44 -3.17
C ASN A 44 13.91 -11.52 -4.25
N ILE A 45 12.91 -12.35 -4.56
CA ILE A 45 13.00 -13.42 -5.54
C ILE A 45 12.49 -12.96 -6.91
N SER A 46 11.26 -12.44 -6.96
CA SER A 46 10.63 -12.03 -8.23
C SER A 46 11.02 -10.61 -8.67
N HIS A 47 11.63 -9.82 -7.78
CA HIS A 47 11.90 -8.39 -7.98
C HIS A 47 10.64 -7.54 -8.21
N GLU A 48 9.48 -8.06 -7.83
CA GLU A 48 8.22 -7.32 -7.87
C GLU A 48 8.18 -6.26 -6.77
N VAL A 49 7.63 -5.10 -7.10
CA VAL A 49 7.43 -3.98 -6.19
C VAL A 49 5.95 -3.60 -6.10
N SER A 50 5.42 -3.56 -4.88
CA SER A 50 4.07 -3.03 -4.61
C SER A 50 4.14 -1.74 -3.81
N ALA A 51 3.38 -0.73 -4.19
CA ALA A 51 3.18 0.47 -3.38
C ALA A 51 1.97 0.30 -2.44
N ILE A 52 2.13 0.67 -1.17
CA ILE A 52 1.04 0.72 -0.19
C ILE A 52 0.88 2.15 0.32
N GLU A 53 -0.34 2.67 0.26
CA GLU A 53 -0.74 3.98 0.81
C GLU A 53 -1.66 3.79 2.02
N PHE A 54 -1.43 4.56 3.08
CA PHE A 54 -2.17 4.47 4.35
C PHE A 54 -3.10 5.68 4.52
N LYS A 55 -4.36 5.44 4.90
CA LYS A 55 -5.30 6.51 5.26
C LYS A 55 -6.20 6.09 6.40
N LEU A 56 -6.40 6.97 7.39
CA LEU A 56 -7.32 6.72 8.50
C LEU A 56 -8.80 6.90 8.12
N SER A 57 -9.08 7.75 7.12
CA SER A 57 -10.46 8.15 6.80
C SER A 57 -10.70 8.31 5.30
N ASP A 58 -9.87 9.08 4.61
CA ASP A 58 -10.04 9.37 3.17
C ASP A 58 -9.41 8.29 2.29
N TRP A 59 -10.03 7.10 2.29
CA TRP A 59 -9.59 5.97 1.46
C TRP A 59 -9.63 6.27 -0.05
N LYS A 60 -10.50 7.19 -0.49
CA LYS A 60 -10.54 7.62 -1.90
C LYS A 60 -9.27 8.35 -2.28
N ARG A 61 -8.74 9.17 -1.37
CA ARG A 61 -7.44 9.80 -1.54
C ARG A 61 -6.30 8.78 -1.57
N ALA A 62 -6.33 7.71 -0.76
CA ALA A 62 -5.35 6.62 -0.85
C ALA A 62 -5.30 6.03 -2.26
N ILE A 63 -6.47 5.66 -2.81
CA ILE A 63 -6.60 5.15 -4.19
C ILE A 63 -5.98 6.12 -5.19
N LYS A 64 -6.34 7.40 -5.09
CA LYS A 64 -5.81 8.43 -6.00
C LYS A 64 -4.30 8.61 -5.87
N GLN A 65 -3.74 8.48 -4.67
CA GLN A 65 -2.30 8.56 -4.45
C GLN A 65 -1.59 7.37 -5.09
N ALA A 66 -2.07 6.14 -4.83
CA ALA A 66 -1.54 4.91 -5.41
C ALA A 66 -1.57 4.94 -6.94
N LEU A 67 -2.71 5.27 -7.55
CA LEU A 67 -2.85 5.32 -9.02
C LEU A 67 -1.87 6.29 -9.68
N ARG A 68 -1.56 7.42 -9.05
CA ARG A 68 -0.66 8.42 -9.61
C ARG A 68 0.80 7.97 -9.71
N VAL A 69 1.17 6.90 -9.01
CA VAL A 69 2.52 6.32 -9.06
C VAL A 69 2.51 4.92 -9.69
N GLY A 70 1.35 4.41 -10.13
CA GLY A 70 1.18 3.05 -10.64
C GLY A 70 2.15 2.65 -11.74
N ILE A 71 2.57 3.59 -12.59
CA ILE A 71 3.55 3.34 -13.65
C ILE A 71 4.92 2.88 -13.12
N CYS A 72 5.20 3.03 -11.83
CA CYS A 72 6.48 2.66 -11.20
C CYS A 72 6.43 1.31 -10.47
N PHE A 73 5.25 0.70 -10.33
CA PHE A 73 5.02 -0.45 -9.46
C PHE A 73 4.27 -1.57 -10.20
N ASP A 74 4.55 -2.82 -9.83
CA ASP A 74 3.84 -3.98 -10.38
C ASP A 74 2.45 -4.12 -9.78
N TYR A 75 2.28 -3.64 -8.54
CA TYR A 75 1.03 -3.71 -7.81
C TYR A 75 0.80 -2.42 -7.00
N LEU A 76 -0.48 -2.10 -6.81
CA LEU A 76 -0.91 -0.97 -5.99
C LEU A 76 -1.84 -1.46 -4.89
N GLU A 77 -1.66 -0.95 -3.68
CA GLU A 77 -2.38 -1.39 -2.50
C GLU A 77 -2.69 -0.20 -1.58
N ILE A 78 -3.72 -0.35 -0.76
CA ILE A 78 -4.04 0.61 0.31
C ILE A 78 -4.29 -0.12 1.62
N CYS A 79 -4.00 0.57 2.73
CA CYS A 79 -4.33 0.11 4.06
C CYS A 79 -5.18 1.16 4.79
N ILE A 80 -6.35 0.75 5.27
CA ILE A 80 -7.28 1.64 5.97
C ILE A 80 -7.91 0.95 7.18
N PRO A 81 -8.42 1.69 8.17
CA PRO A 81 -9.33 1.17 9.17
C PRO A 81 -10.51 0.40 8.57
N LYS A 82 -10.84 -0.75 9.18
CA LYS A 82 -12.02 -1.52 8.81
C LYS A 82 -13.27 -0.65 9.02
N PRO A 83 -14.09 -0.41 7.98
CA PRO A 83 -15.34 0.30 8.15
C PRO A 83 -16.32 -0.49 9.03
N LYS A 84 -17.18 0.20 9.78
CA LYS A 84 -18.10 -0.43 10.75
C LYS A 84 -19.34 -1.08 10.13
N THR A 85 -19.63 -0.83 8.87
CA THR A 85 -20.86 -1.31 8.21
C THR A 85 -20.52 -2.05 6.93
N ASP A 86 -21.29 -3.10 6.64
CA ASP A 86 -21.12 -3.91 5.41
C ASP A 86 -21.27 -3.07 4.15
N ARG A 87 -22.18 -2.08 4.16
CA ARG A 87 -22.33 -1.15 3.04
C ARG A 87 -21.05 -0.37 2.77
N ALA A 88 -20.40 0.15 3.82
CA ALA A 88 -19.15 0.89 3.66
C ALA A 88 -18.00 -0.04 3.24
N ILE A 89 -17.91 -1.24 3.84
CA ILE A 89 -16.97 -2.29 3.43
C ILE A 89 -17.10 -2.58 1.93
N ASN A 90 -18.30 -2.93 1.47
CA ASN A 90 -18.58 -3.26 0.08
C ASN A 90 -18.26 -2.09 -0.86
N THR A 91 -18.50 -0.85 -0.43
CA THR A 91 -18.18 0.34 -1.22
C THR A 91 -16.67 0.45 -1.47
N VAL A 92 -15.84 0.24 -0.43
CA VAL A 92 -14.38 0.28 -0.56
C VAL A 92 -13.89 -0.90 -1.41
N VAL A 93 -14.35 -2.11 -1.12
CA VAL A 93 -13.95 -3.33 -1.85
C VAL A 93 -14.27 -3.22 -3.34
N ASN A 94 -15.48 -2.77 -3.70
CA ASN A 94 -15.87 -2.58 -5.10
C ASN A 94 -14.98 -1.53 -5.78
N SER A 95 -14.74 -0.39 -5.13
CA SER A 95 -13.89 0.66 -5.70
C SER A 95 -12.45 0.21 -5.90
N CYS A 96 -11.88 -0.57 -4.98
CA CYS A 96 -10.54 -1.14 -5.14
C CYS A 96 -10.52 -2.22 -6.25
N THR A 97 -11.56 -3.04 -6.34
CA THR A 97 -11.71 -4.10 -7.36
C THR A 97 -11.76 -3.51 -8.77
N GLU A 98 -12.54 -2.46 -8.97
CA GLU A 98 -12.66 -1.73 -10.24
C GLU A 98 -11.32 -1.17 -10.72
N GLN A 99 -10.49 -0.72 -9.78
CA GLN A 99 -9.16 -0.14 -10.05
C GLN A 99 -8.02 -1.17 -10.02
N GLY A 100 -8.29 -2.42 -9.66
CA GLY A 100 -7.24 -3.46 -9.50
C GLY A 100 -6.31 -3.24 -8.31
N ILE A 101 -6.73 -2.48 -7.30
CA ILE A 101 -5.92 -2.13 -6.12
C ILE A 101 -6.14 -3.15 -5.00
N GLY A 102 -5.07 -3.61 -4.36
CA GLY A 102 -5.14 -4.47 -3.18
C GLY A 102 -5.58 -3.71 -1.93
N LEU A 103 -6.20 -4.41 -0.98
CA LEU A 103 -6.83 -3.78 0.18
C LEU A 103 -6.52 -4.54 1.46
N TYR A 104 -5.94 -3.82 2.41
CA TYR A 104 -5.86 -4.23 3.81
C TYR A 104 -6.87 -3.45 4.64
N PHE A 105 -7.63 -4.16 5.48
CA PHE A 105 -8.35 -3.56 6.58
C PHE A 105 -7.62 -3.76 7.89
N TYR A 106 -7.49 -2.68 8.65
CA TYR A 106 -7.00 -2.74 10.02
C TYR A 106 -8.15 -2.75 11.02
N ASN A 107 -8.18 -3.76 11.88
CA ASN A 107 -9.12 -3.85 12.99
C ASN A 107 -8.44 -3.44 14.29
N TYR A 108 -8.86 -2.29 14.82
CA TYR A 108 -8.35 -1.73 16.08
C TYR A 108 -8.68 -2.57 17.32
N GLU A 109 -9.76 -3.36 17.28
CA GLU A 109 -10.21 -4.11 18.47
C GLU A 109 -9.27 -5.24 18.85
N ASN A 110 -8.55 -5.79 17.86
CA ASN A 110 -7.68 -6.94 18.02
C ASN A 110 -6.30 -6.77 17.37
N ASP A 111 -5.94 -5.54 16.99
CA ASP A 111 -4.67 -5.19 16.34
C ASP A 111 -4.33 -6.11 15.15
N PHE A 112 -5.32 -6.33 14.28
CA PHE A 112 -5.24 -7.30 13.19
C PHE A 112 -5.39 -6.65 11.83
N PHE A 113 -4.53 -7.04 10.89
CA PHE A 113 -4.59 -6.66 9.48
C PHE A 113 -5.20 -7.79 8.66
N GLU A 114 -6.38 -7.54 8.10
CA GLU A 114 -7.08 -8.43 7.19
C GLU A 114 -6.72 -8.08 5.74
N TYR A 115 -6.15 -9.03 4.99
CA TYR A 115 -5.87 -8.83 3.56
C TYR A 115 -7.08 -9.24 2.72
N VAL A 116 -7.91 -8.26 2.39
CA VAL A 116 -9.27 -8.47 1.86
C VAL A 116 -9.28 -8.67 0.35
N LEU A 117 -8.41 -7.95 -0.36
CA LEU A 117 -8.36 -7.96 -1.82
C LEU A 117 -6.91 -8.00 -2.27
N ARG A 118 -6.58 -8.95 -3.15
CA ARG A 118 -5.28 -8.99 -3.82
C ARG A 118 -5.24 -7.98 -4.98
N PRO A 119 -4.12 -7.26 -5.17
CA PRO A 119 -3.96 -6.35 -6.29
C PRO A 119 -3.89 -7.11 -7.61
N LYS A 120 -4.22 -6.42 -8.70
CA LYS A 120 -3.94 -6.87 -10.06
C LYS A 120 -2.56 -6.39 -10.49
N HIS A 121 -1.87 -7.22 -11.26
CA HIS A 121 -0.60 -6.84 -11.87
C HIS A 121 -0.82 -5.71 -12.90
N ILE A 122 0.06 -4.71 -12.87
CA ILE A 122 0.08 -3.61 -13.84
C ILE A 122 0.95 -4.02 -15.03
N GLU A 123 0.39 -4.03 -16.24
CA GLU A 123 1.12 -4.44 -17.45
C GLU A 123 2.07 -3.35 -17.95
N ASP A 124 1.63 -2.08 -17.91
CA ASP A 124 2.35 -0.93 -18.45
C ASP A 124 3.25 -0.24 -17.41
N VAL A 125 4.23 -0.98 -16.89
CA VAL A 125 5.22 -0.44 -15.95
C VAL A 125 6.39 0.22 -16.70
N TRP A 126 6.72 1.47 -16.33
CA TRP A 126 7.91 2.13 -16.85
C TRP A 126 9.17 1.58 -16.17
N THR A 127 9.83 0.68 -16.89
CA THR A 127 10.98 -0.10 -16.42
C THR A 127 12.11 0.77 -15.86
N VAL A 128 12.39 1.92 -16.46
CA VAL A 128 13.43 2.86 -15.98
C VAL A 128 13.10 3.40 -14.59
N GLN A 129 11.85 3.82 -14.38
CA GLN A 129 11.45 4.37 -13.09
C GLN A 129 11.33 3.28 -12.03
N LYS A 130 10.83 2.08 -12.38
CA LYS A 130 10.85 0.91 -11.51
C LYS A 130 12.27 0.54 -11.09
N ALA A 131 13.23 0.58 -12.02
CA ALA A 131 14.64 0.32 -11.70
C ALA A 131 15.19 1.35 -10.71
N SER A 132 14.81 2.62 -10.82
CA SER A 132 15.18 3.66 -9.84
C SER A 132 14.65 3.33 -8.43
N VAL A 133 13.39 2.90 -8.32
CA VAL A 133 12.80 2.43 -7.04
C VAL A 133 13.59 1.25 -6.47
N ILE A 134 13.89 0.25 -7.29
CA ILE A 134 14.64 -0.94 -6.86
C ILE A 134 16.07 -0.56 -6.42
N ASN A 135 16.74 0.35 -7.13
CA ASN A 135 18.07 0.82 -6.77
C ASN A 135 18.07 1.54 -5.42
N TYR A 136 17.07 2.39 -5.17
CA TYR A 136 16.88 3.02 -3.87
C TYR A 136 16.73 1.98 -2.75
N ILE A 137 15.88 0.97 -2.96
CA ILE A 137 15.65 -0.12 -2.00
C ILE A 137 16.93 -0.90 -1.70
N LYS A 138 17.77 -1.13 -2.73
CA LYS A 138 19.04 -1.85 -2.60
C LYS A 138 20.19 -0.99 -2.07
N GLY A 139 19.96 0.31 -1.81
CA GLY A 139 20.99 1.25 -1.39
C GLY A 139 22.05 1.54 -2.46
N VAL A 140 21.71 1.34 -3.74
CA VAL A 140 22.59 1.66 -4.87
C VAL A 140 22.48 3.15 -5.16
N THR A 141 23.56 3.89 -4.92
CA THR A 141 23.65 5.31 -5.28
C THR A 141 23.69 5.43 -6.81
N ILE A 142 22.79 6.23 -7.37
CA ILE A 142 22.73 6.54 -8.81
C ILE A 142 23.64 7.73 -9.10
#